data_AF-A0A7J9Y5M8-F1
#
_entry.id   AF-A0A7J9Y5M8-F1
#
_cell.length_a   1.000
_cell.length_b   1.000
_cell.length_c   1.000
_cell.angle_alpha   90.00
_cell.angle_beta   90.00
_cell.angle_gamma   90.00
#
_symmetry.space_group_name_H-M   'P 1'
#
loop_
_entity.id
_entity.type
_entity.pdbx_description
1 polymer ?
#
loop_
_entity_poly.entity_id
_entity_poly.type
_entity_poly.pdbx_seq_one_letter_code
_entity_poly.pdbx_strand_id
1 'polypeptide(L)'
;MGGHLGGPGQGQEPYEGQGNAAWGQPQPGEQTWGGQFGGQPVPGYPPQPAGPPPQEPYGAPQPHAGQPPYGGQPPYGAQPPQAPYGPYQFGSPPPGGPGGSGPGGSGGPGGSRKFPALLVAGIASVVVLALIGVLLVVTLGGGEDGTATIDDPAARRAKAASKELTDAAFALAGAPAVRYEGSYTDGSGDEVPTTAQLTSGGWLLAEVETGDGKAKVLSNGDRTYLKAAKSYWESSGAPSQTVGDYGKQWVKVRGDIHLGIDLRLLLAPGLLGANLAATVDRNEVSGGTTTTLDDVEVREVVTPMATAYITTADPKRIVRIVNKKSEASPSPSPTASGQGGGSGGQIVPAYAPADREFEFDLSGLTAKEAAALVKEFKKRVGELKNSIDSEIDFQLDSQGTLKPCGNSACTANITVRNEVSSSNSHLEVKQPVYALVSITMLLNNRKIKTCKQTKKMDPNTKATFKCRATYTLSPGRHEIRATMRAVAKAMVEADLKKLFDDLKAELERAEDGEIPWERHQEGDLGSGWKPCQLTEITNDQRDCRSRVKDIQDKIGGEIKTIKPYPRIGTTALGPFSGYNPNWSTHEVVVKDGRVYDPWTSRHGELIDTYKQRWAWASMLRFDF
;
A
#
# COMPACT_ATOMS: atom_id res chain seq x y z
N MET A 1 -26.38 36.36 -42.07
CA MET A 1 -27.18 35.16 -42.40
C MET A 1 -26.96 34.16 -41.27
N GLY A 2 -27.83 34.19 -40.27
CA GLY A 2 -27.74 33.34 -39.08
C GLY A 2 -28.65 32.12 -39.21
N GLY A 3 -28.14 30.94 -38.86
CA GLY A 3 -28.90 29.69 -38.78
C GLY A 3 -28.84 29.15 -37.36
N HIS A 4 -29.97 29.21 -36.67
CA HIS A 4 -30.24 28.47 -35.43
C HIS A 4 -30.51 27.00 -35.75
N LEU A 5 -29.98 26.09 -34.93
CA LEU A 5 -30.37 24.68 -34.89
C LEU A 5 -31.00 24.40 -33.53
N GLY A 6 -32.27 23.97 -33.56
CA GLY A 6 -33.07 23.61 -32.39
C GLY A 6 -32.68 22.25 -31.81
N GLY A 7 -32.75 22.15 -30.49
CA GLY A 7 -32.68 20.89 -29.75
C GLY A 7 -34.07 20.27 -29.57
N PRO A 8 -34.18 18.93 -29.52
CA PRO A 8 -35.45 18.26 -29.24
C PRO A 8 -35.78 18.34 -27.74
N GLY A 9 -37.02 18.75 -27.46
CA GLY A 9 -37.61 18.81 -26.13
C GLY A 9 -37.91 17.42 -25.57
N GLN A 10 -37.74 17.30 -24.25
CA GLN A 10 -38.16 16.15 -23.46
C GLN A 10 -39.66 16.28 -23.18
N GLY A 11 -40.46 15.36 -23.72
CA GLY A 11 -41.85 15.15 -23.32
C GLY A 11 -41.88 14.26 -22.08
N GLN A 12 -42.50 14.77 -21.01
CA GLN A 12 -42.96 13.98 -19.88
C GLN A 12 -44.33 13.40 -20.22
N GLU A 13 -44.46 12.08 -20.24
CA GLU A 13 -45.76 11.40 -20.18
C GLU A 13 -45.96 10.80 -18.77
N PRO A 14 -47.20 10.82 -18.23
CA PRO A 14 -47.52 10.32 -16.90
C PRO A 14 -47.82 8.81 -16.92
N TYR A 15 -47.30 8.08 -15.94
CA TYR A 15 -47.59 6.65 -15.74
C TYR A 15 -48.59 6.50 -14.58
N GLU A 16 -49.85 6.18 -14.90
CA GLU A 16 -50.85 5.67 -13.98
C GLU A 16 -51.17 4.20 -14.33
N GLY A 17 -51.37 3.35 -13.29
CA GLY A 17 -52.34 2.25 -13.38
C GLY A 17 -51.84 0.80 -13.25
N GLN A 18 -51.75 0.33 -12.00
CA GLN A 18 -52.28 -0.94 -11.44
C GLN A 18 -52.11 -2.30 -12.16
N GLY A 19 -51.59 -3.28 -11.40
CA GLY A 19 -51.81 -4.71 -11.62
C GLY A 19 -51.19 -5.58 -10.51
N ASN A 20 -51.96 -5.87 -9.46
CA ASN A 20 -51.61 -6.81 -8.38
C ASN A 20 -51.54 -8.25 -8.91
N ALA A 21 -50.45 -8.99 -8.61
CA ALA A 21 -50.44 -10.44 -8.64
C ALA A 21 -49.62 -10.98 -7.46
N ALA A 22 -50.30 -11.74 -6.60
CA ALA A 22 -49.79 -12.37 -5.40
C ALA A 22 -48.87 -13.55 -5.74
N TRP A 23 -47.69 -13.61 -5.11
CA TRP A 23 -46.85 -14.80 -5.09
C TRP A 23 -46.91 -15.45 -3.71
N GLY A 24 -47.48 -16.65 -3.67
CA GLY A 24 -47.49 -17.53 -2.51
C GLY A 24 -46.14 -18.24 -2.32
N GLN A 25 -45.75 -18.41 -1.06
CA GLN A 25 -44.64 -19.26 -0.64
C GLN A 25 -44.96 -20.75 -0.86
N PRO A 26 -43.97 -21.60 -1.19
CA PRO A 26 -44.08 -23.03 -0.96
C PRO A 26 -43.40 -23.45 0.35
N GLN A 27 -44.14 -24.25 1.14
CA GLN A 27 -43.64 -25.02 2.29
C GLN A 27 -42.86 -26.27 1.84
N PRO A 28 -41.98 -26.82 2.71
CA PRO A 28 -41.22 -28.04 2.43
C PRO A 28 -42.04 -29.30 2.73
N GLY A 29 -42.10 -30.24 1.79
CA GLY A 29 -42.72 -31.54 1.95
C GLY A 29 -41.71 -32.67 1.74
N GLU A 30 -41.57 -33.51 2.77
CA GLU A 30 -40.86 -34.78 2.76
C GLU A 30 -41.47 -35.76 1.75
N GLN A 31 -40.63 -36.42 0.94
CA GLN A 31 -40.98 -37.69 0.29
C GLN A 31 -39.78 -38.64 0.31
N THR A 32 -39.86 -39.61 1.22
CA THR A 32 -39.15 -40.89 1.20
C THR A 32 -39.63 -41.74 0.03
N TRP A 33 -38.72 -42.28 -0.79
CA TRP A 33 -38.95 -43.54 -1.54
C TRP A 33 -37.62 -44.25 -1.80
N GLY A 34 -37.51 -45.47 -1.27
CA GLY A 34 -36.50 -46.45 -1.64
C GLY A 34 -36.82 -47.06 -3.01
N GLY A 35 -35.78 -47.44 -3.74
CA GLY A 35 -35.91 -48.01 -5.08
C GLY A 35 -34.58 -48.56 -5.59
N GLN A 36 -34.47 -49.87 -5.51
CA GLN A 36 -33.45 -50.79 -6.01
C GLN A 36 -33.09 -50.55 -7.48
N PHE A 37 -31.80 -50.32 -7.80
CA PHE A 37 -31.30 -50.28 -9.18
C PHE A 37 -30.27 -51.40 -9.44
N GLY A 38 -30.70 -52.34 -10.28
CA GLY A 38 -29.83 -53.29 -10.96
C GLY A 38 -29.07 -52.62 -12.11
N GLY A 39 -27.87 -53.15 -12.38
CA GLY A 39 -26.90 -52.58 -13.30
C GLY A 39 -27.33 -52.57 -14.77
N GLN A 40 -26.89 -51.53 -15.47
CA GLN A 40 -26.76 -51.49 -16.92
C GLN A 40 -25.29 -51.27 -17.32
N PRO A 41 -24.86 -51.82 -18.48
CA PRO A 41 -23.47 -51.93 -18.87
C PRO A 41 -22.87 -50.60 -19.36
N VAL A 42 -21.58 -50.45 -19.07
CA VAL A 42 -20.72 -49.31 -19.36
C VAL A 42 -20.49 -49.15 -20.87
N PRO A 43 -20.72 -47.96 -21.47
CA PRO A 43 -20.33 -47.68 -22.85
C PRO A 43 -18.80 -47.59 -22.99
N GLY A 44 -18.25 -48.31 -23.97
CA GLY A 44 -16.82 -48.38 -24.24
C GLY A 44 -16.20 -47.04 -24.67
N TYR A 45 -14.99 -46.79 -24.18
CA TYR A 45 -14.17 -45.64 -24.53
C TYR A 45 -13.67 -45.71 -25.99
N PRO A 46 -13.60 -44.58 -26.71
CA PRO A 46 -12.95 -44.52 -28.02
C PRO A 46 -11.42 -44.69 -27.90
N PRO A 47 -10.76 -45.28 -28.93
CA PRO A 47 -9.32 -45.53 -28.90
C PRO A 47 -8.50 -44.24 -28.89
N GLN A 48 -7.44 -44.24 -28.08
CA GLN A 48 -6.47 -43.14 -27.97
C GLN A 48 -5.75 -42.88 -29.31
N PRO A 49 -5.51 -41.61 -29.68
CA PRO A 49 -4.69 -41.26 -30.83
C PRO A 49 -3.24 -41.74 -30.66
N ALA A 50 -2.69 -42.28 -31.75
CA ALA A 50 -1.29 -42.72 -31.84
C ALA A 50 -0.32 -41.58 -31.49
N GLY A 51 0.69 -41.90 -30.68
CA GLY A 51 1.70 -40.95 -30.22
C GLY A 51 2.55 -40.36 -31.36
N PRO A 52 3.24 -39.25 -31.09
CA PRO A 52 4.10 -38.58 -32.06
C PRO A 52 5.28 -39.46 -32.49
N PRO A 53 5.75 -39.35 -33.75
CA PRO A 53 6.85 -40.16 -34.27
C PRO A 53 8.18 -39.86 -33.55
N PRO A 54 9.09 -40.85 -33.48
CA PRO A 54 10.39 -40.71 -32.82
C PRO A 54 11.27 -39.67 -33.53
N GLN A 55 11.91 -38.82 -32.73
CA GLN A 55 12.88 -37.81 -33.18
C GLN A 55 14.14 -38.48 -33.76
N GLU A 56 14.57 -37.99 -34.92
CA GLU A 56 15.82 -38.40 -35.57
C GLU A 56 17.07 -37.97 -34.77
N PRO A 57 18.20 -38.70 -34.90
CA PRO A 57 19.43 -38.42 -34.18
C PRO A 57 20.12 -37.14 -34.67
N TYR A 58 20.48 -36.28 -33.72
CA TYR A 58 21.19 -35.01 -33.94
C TYR A 58 22.50 -35.19 -34.72
N GLY A 59 22.64 -34.42 -35.81
CA GLY A 59 23.83 -34.33 -36.64
C GLY A 59 25.00 -33.58 -35.99
N ALA A 60 26.19 -33.89 -36.51
CA ALA A 60 27.52 -33.45 -36.08
C ALA A 60 27.76 -31.91 -36.11
N PRO A 61 28.74 -31.41 -35.31
CA PRO A 61 29.03 -29.98 -35.22
C PRO A 61 29.72 -29.43 -36.48
N GLN A 62 29.18 -28.33 -37.03
CA GLN A 62 29.83 -27.53 -38.08
C GLN A 62 30.90 -26.59 -37.50
N PRO A 63 32.03 -26.39 -38.21
CA PRO A 63 33.10 -25.49 -37.79
C PRO A 63 32.71 -24.02 -37.99
N HIS A 64 32.98 -23.20 -36.97
CA HIS A 64 32.75 -21.75 -36.98
C HIS A 64 33.67 -21.05 -37.99
N ALA A 65 33.05 -20.40 -38.98
CA ALA A 65 33.72 -19.45 -39.88
C ALA A 65 33.69 -18.03 -39.29
N GLY A 66 34.76 -17.28 -39.55
CA GLY A 66 35.21 -16.09 -38.83
C GLY A 66 34.22 -14.93 -38.65
N GLN A 67 34.31 -14.31 -37.48
CA GLN A 67 33.78 -12.97 -37.20
C GLN A 67 34.59 -11.89 -37.96
N PRO A 68 33.94 -10.84 -38.51
CA PRO A 68 34.64 -9.68 -39.03
C PRO A 68 35.14 -8.76 -37.90
N PRO A 69 36.26 -8.03 -38.11
CA PRO A 69 36.90 -7.21 -37.08
C PRO A 69 36.07 -5.97 -36.74
N TYR A 70 35.87 -5.74 -35.44
CA TYR A 70 35.25 -4.52 -34.91
C TYR A 70 36.11 -3.30 -35.24
N GLY A 71 35.52 -2.35 -35.98
CA GLY A 71 36.10 -1.04 -36.26
C GLY A 71 36.21 -0.18 -35.01
N GLY A 72 37.30 0.59 -34.95
CA GLY A 72 37.70 1.40 -33.79
C GLY A 72 36.73 2.50 -33.39
N GLN A 73 36.64 2.72 -32.08
CA GLN A 73 36.03 3.90 -31.46
C GLN A 73 36.76 5.19 -31.88
N PRO A 74 36.04 6.26 -32.23
CA PRO A 74 36.63 7.58 -32.35
C PRO A 74 36.98 8.17 -30.97
N PRO A 75 38.09 8.93 -30.86
CA PRO A 75 38.52 9.55 -29.61
C PRO A 75 37.56 10.67 -29.20
N TYR A 76 37.10 10.61 -27.95
CA TYR A 76 36.21 11.60 -27.34
C TYR A 76 37.00 12.90 -27.10
N GLY A 77 36.73 13.92 -27.92
CA GLY A 77 37.38 15.22 -27.88
C GLY A 77 36.65 16.23 -26.96
N ALA A 78 37.47 16.95 -26.20
CA ALA A 78 37.38 18.33 -25.73
C ALA A 78 36.08 18.82 -25.03
N GLN A 79 36.22 19.10 -23.73
CA GLN A 79 35.34 20.00 -22.98
C GLN A 79 35.32 21.41 -23.61
N PRO A 80 34.15 22.06 -23.74
CA PRO A 80 34.10 23.48 -24.04
C PRO A 80 34.61 24.32 -22.84
N PRO A 81 35.33 25.44 -23.08
CA PRO A 81 35.84 26.30 -22.02
C PRO A 81 34.68 26.96 -21.25
N GLN A 82 34.74 26.87 -19.92
CA GLN A 82 33.82 27.54 -19.02
C GLN A 82 34.01 29.06 -19.08
N ALA A 83 32.90 29.80 -19.18
CA ALA A 83 32.90 31.26 -19.11
C ALA A 83 33.23 31.76 -17.69
N PRO A 84 33.99 32.86 -17.54
CA PRO A 84 34.34 33.40 -16.22
C PRO A 84 33.11 34.01 -15.52
N TYR A 85 32.75 33.47 -14.36
CA TYR A 85 31.75 34.05 -13.48
C TYR A 85 32.32 35.29 -12.78
N GLY A 86 31.70 36.45 -13.01
CA GLY A 86 32.02 37.71 -12.31
C GLY A 86 31.50 37.72 -10.86
N PRO A 87 32.09 38.56 -9.99
CA PRO A 87 31.75 38.62 -8.57
C PRO A 87 30.41 39.32 -8.32
N TYR A 88 29.51 38.65 -7.59
CA TYR A 88 28.28 39.25 -7.06
C TYR A 88 28.58 40.12 -5.84
N GLN A 89 28.25 41.41 -5.92
CA GLN A 89 28.25 42.36 -4.81
C GLN A 89 27.03 42.11 -3.91
N PHE A 90 27.27 41.92 -2.61
CA PHE A 90 26.25 41.91 -1.56
C PHE A 90 25.73 43.33 -1.31
N GLY A 91 24.43 43.55 -1.54
CA GLY A 91 23.74 44.78 -1.17
C GLY A 91 23.33 44.79 0.31
N SER A 92 23.64 45.88 0.99
CA SER A 92 23.34 46.16 2.41
C SER A 92 21.86 46.44 2.66
N PRO A 93 21.31 46.14 3.86
CA PRO A 93 19.92 46.47 4.21
C PRO A 93 19.73 47.98 4.50
N PRO A 94 18.55 48.55 4.21
CA PRO A 94 18.26 49.96 4.42
C PRO A 94 17.99 50.33 5.89
N PRO A 95 18.33 51.56 6.33
CA PRO A 95 18.16 52.02 7.71
C PRO A 95 16.80 52.70 7.97
N GLY A 96 16.20 52.35 9.12
CA GLY A 96 15.52 53.24 10.08
C GLY A 96 14.28 54.06 9.67
N GLY A 97 13.19 53.89 10.43
CA GLY A 97 12.10 54.86 10.55
C GLY A 97 11.42 54.79 11.94
N PRO A 98 11.01 55.92 12.57
CA PRO A 98 10.83 56.00 14.03
C PRO A 98 9.37 56.10 14.51
N GLY A 99 9.16 55.74 15.78
CA GLY A 99 8.26 56.44 16.71
C GLY A 99 6.77 56.05 16.73
N GLY A 100 6.31 55.60 17.90
CA GLY A 100 4.87 55.47 18.21
C GLY A 100 4.65 55.04 19.66
N SER A 101 4.25 56.00 20.49
CA SER A 101 4.17 56.03 21.95
C SER A 101 2.88 55.45 22.57
N GLY A 102 3.02 54.59 23.60
CA GLY A 102 2.18 54.39 24.82
C GLY A 102 0.63 54.24 24.71
N PRO A 103 -0.13 54.04 25.82
CA PRO A 103 0.25 53.96 27.24
C PRO A 103 -0.43 52.83 28.09
N GLY A 104 0.14 52.56 29.29
CA GLY A 104 -0.51 52.14 30.57
C GLY A 104 -1.21 50.76 30.66
N GLY A 105 -1.16 49.97 31.73
CA GLY A 105 -0.66 50.12 33.10
C GLY A 105 -1.64 49.45 34.09
N SER A 106 -1.17 48.52 34.94
CA SER A 106 -1.66 48.13 36.30
C SER A 106 -1.01 46.79 36.69
N GLY A 107 -0.13 46.69 37.71
CA GLY A 107 -0.44 46.68 39.15
C GLY A 107 -1.03 45.31 39.55
N GLY A 108 -0.48 44.48 40.43
CA GLY A 108 0.38 44.72 41.60
C GLY A 108 0.88 43.41 42.27
N PRO A 109 1.28 43.46 43.56
CA PRO A 109 2.35 42.61 44.14
C PRO A 109 1.96 41.74 45.36
N GLY A 110 2.89 40.87 45.81
CA GLY A 110 3.00 40.37 47.20
C GLY A 110 2.55 38.91 47.40
N GLY A 111 3.18 38.08 48.25
CA GLY A 111 4.22 38.36 49.23
C GLY A 111 4.77 37.07 49.86
N SER A 112 5.92 37.23 50.51
CA SER A 112 6.62 36.25 51.32
C SER A 112 6.23 36.39 52.80
N ARG A 113 6.19 35.29 53.56
CA ARG A 113 6.24 35.32 55.03
C ARG A 113 7.07 34.18 55.60
N LYS A 114 7.82 34.52 56.65
CA LYS A 114 8.65 33.67 57.51
C LYS A 114 8.11 33.70 58.95
N PHE A 115 8.13 32.52 59.61
CA PHE A 115 8.21 32.20 61.07
C PHE A 115 7.11 32.73 62.03
N PRO A 116 6.86 32.15 63.25
CA PRO A 116 7.78 31.41 64.13
C PRO A 116 7.22 30.18 64.90
N ALA A 117 8.07 29.63 65.78
CA ALA A 117 7.93 28.47 66.66
C ALA A 117 7.09 28.67 67.94
N LEU A 118 6.49 27.58 68.46
CA LEU A 118 6.24 27.20 69.88
C LEU A 118 5.29 25.98 69.89
N LEU A 119 5.69 24.73 70.14
CA LEU A 119 6.06 23.99 71.38
C LEU A 119 4.95 23.84 72.45
N VAL A 120 4.66 22.55 72.74
CA VAL A 120 4.11 21.91 73.97
C VAL A 120 2.58 21.85 74.14
N ALA A 121 2.02 20.63 74.01
CA ALA A 121 1.33 19.87 75.06
C ALA A 121 0.35 18.85 74.45
N GLY A 122 0.47 17.56 74.77
CA GLY A 122 -0.59 16.59 74.45
C GLY A 122 -0.16 15.15 74.19
N ILE A 123 0.80 14.62 74.95
CA ILE A 123 1.16 13.18 74.95
C ILE A 123 0.03 12.41 75.65
N ALA A 124 -1.08 12.24 74.96
CA ALA A 124 -2.18 11.33 75.31
C ALA A 124 -3.09 11.00 74.11
N SER A 125 -3.04 11.78 73.02
CA SER A 125 -3.83 11.54 71.80
C SER A 125 -3.09 10.77 70.70
N VAL A 126 -1.79 10.49 70.86
CA VAL A 126 -1.01 9.76 69.84
C VAL A 126 -1.24 8.26 69.91
N VAL A 127 -1.55 7.68 71.07
CA VAL A 127 -1.79 6.23 71.17
C VAL A 127 -3.20 5.86 70.72
N VAL A 128 -4.20 6.74 70.94
CA VAL A 128 -5.57 6.49 70.45
C VAL A 128 -5.72 6.82 68.96
N LEU A 129 -5.01 7.83 68.42
CA LEU A 129 -4.95 8.05 66.97
C LEU A 129 -4.02 7.06 66.26
N ALA A 130 -3.00 6.49 66.92
CA ALA A 130 -2.25 5.38 66.37
C ALA A 130 -3.06 4.08 66.39
N LEU A 131 -3.89 3.83 67.41
CA LEU A 131 -4.77 2.65 67.43
C LEU A 131 -5.98 2.80 66.51
N ILE A 132 -6.56 3.99 66.37
CA ILE A 132 -7.62 4.25 65.37
C ILE A 132 -7.02 4.32 63.97
N GLY A 133 -5.79 4.83 63.80
CA GLY A 133 -5.05 4.77 62.54
C GLY A 133 -4.67 3.34 62.15
N VAL A 134 -4.25 2.51 63.10
CA VAL A 134 -3.98 1.08 62.86
C VAL A 134 -5.28 0.32 62.64
N LEU A 135 -6.38 0.64 63.34
CA LEU A 135 -7.67 -0.03 63.13
C LEU A 135 -8.34 0.40 61.82
N LEU A 136 -8.21 1.66 61.38
CA LEU A 136 -8.64 2.11 60.05
C LEU A 136 -7.73 1.58 58.94
N VAL A 137 -6.43 1.42 59.16
CA VAL A 137 -5.55 0.74 58.20
C VAL A 137 -5.87 -0.76 58.13
N VAL A 138 -6.24 -1.40 59.24
CA VAL A 138 -6.57 -2.84 59.27
C VAL A 138 -8.00 -3.13 58.79
N THR A 139 -8.93 -2.17 58.85
CA THR A 139 -10.33 -2.38 58.39
C THR A 139 -10.69 -1.67 57.09
N LEU A 140 -9.94 -0.64 56.70
CA LEU A 140 -10.16 0.15 55.47
C LEU A 140 -8.89 0.33 54.61
N GLY A 141 -7.73 -0.17 55.05
CA GLY A 141 -6.45 -0.16 54.33
C GLY A 141 -5.95 -1.55 53.91
N GLY A 142 -6.86 -2.47 53.61
CA GLY A 142 -6.56 -3.84 53.16
C GLY A 142 -6.78 -4.03 51.65
N GLY A 143 -6.10 -3.25 50.80
CA GLY A 143 -6.29 -3.31 49.34
C GLY A 143 -5.04 -3.06 48.48
N GLU A 144 -3.86 -2.84 49.07
CA GLU A 144 -2.66 -2.46 48.31
C GLU A 144 -1.40 -3.11 48.92
N ASP A 145 -1.41 -4.44 48.92
CA ASP A 145 -0.24 -5.31 48.76
C ASP A 145 -0.80 -6.70 48.47
N GLY A 146 -1.72 -6.73 47.49
CA GLY A 146 -2.00 -7.95 46.78
C GLY A 146 -0.71 -8.36 46.10
N THR A 147 0.13 -9.11 46.82
CA THR A 147 0.88 -10.21 46.21
C THR A 147 -0.17 -11.02 45.47
N ALA A 148 -0.48 -10.58 44.24
CA ALA A 148 -1.24 -11.31 43.27
C ALA A 148 -0.60 -12.67 43.30
N THR A 149 -1.33 -13.61 43.88
CA THR A 149 -0.85 -14.95 44.14
C THR A 149 -0.24 -15.43 42.84
N ILE A 150 1.07 -15.65 42.93
CA ILE A 150 1.86 -16.58 42.14
C ILE A 150 0.88 -17.62 41.58
N ASP A 151 0.50 -17.50 40.30
CA ASP A 151 -0.27 -18.48 39.50
C ASP A 151 -1.62 -18.08 38.87
N ASP A 152 -1.91 -16.81 38.54
CA ASP A 152 -3.00 -16.55 37.57
C ASP A 152 -2.72 -17.28 36.23
N PRO A 153 -3.53 -18.29 35.84
CA PRO A 153 -3.35 -19.00 34.58
C PRO A 153 -3.50 -18.08 33.37
N ALA A 154 -4.33 -17.04 33.45
CA ALA A 154 -4.55 -16.10 32.35
C ALA A 154 -3.31 -15.22 32.15
N ALA A 155 -2.74 -14.62 33.20
CA ALA A 155 -1.48 -13.89 33.13
C ALA A 155 -0.32 -14.75 32.58
N ARG A 156 -0.22 -16.03 33.00
CA ARG A 156 0.79 -16.96 32.46
C ARG A 156 0.59 -17.22 30.96
N ARG A 157 -0.66 -17.41 30.52
CA ARG A 157 -0.99 -17.57 29.09
C ARG A 157 -0.70 -16.32 28.28
N ALA A 158 -1.06 -15.14 28.78
CA ALA A 158 -0.78 -13.87 28.11
C ALA A 158 0.73 -13.62 27.98
N LYS A 159 1.52 -13.94 29.02
CA LYS A 159 2.99 -13.85 28.97
C LYS A 159 3.59 -14.84 27.96
N ALA A 160 3.11 -16.08 27.94
CA ALA A 160 3.56 -17.07 26.95
C ALA A 160 3.19 -16.64 25.52
N ALA A 161 1.95 -16.20 25.29
CA ALA A 161 1.47 -15.71 24.00
C ALA A 161 2.26 -14.49 23.53
N SER A 162 2.59 -13.56 24.43
CA SER A 162 3.42 -12.38 24.12
C SER A 162 4.81 -12.79 23.63
N LYS A 163 5.45 -13.75 24.31
CA LYS A 163 6.76 -14.26 23.90
C LYS A 163 6.68 -14.99 22.55
N GLU A 164 5.74 -15.91 22.41
CA GLU A 164 5.56 -16.69 21.18
C GLU A 164 5.21 -15.80 19.98
N LEU A 165 4.36 -14.78 20.17
CA LEU A 165 4.05 -13.77 19.15
C LEU A 165 5.26 -12.93 18.79
N THR A 166 6.06 -12.53 19.76
CA THR A 166 7.32 -11.81 19.50
C THR A 166 8.25 -12.63 18.61
N ASP A 167 8.52 -13.88 19.00
CA ASP A 167 9.42 -14.78 18.26
C ASP A 167 8.89 -15.06 16.84
N ALA A 168 7.59 -15.33 16.71
CA ALA A 168 6.96 -15.62 15.42
C ALA A 168 6.85 -14.38 14.51
N ALA A 169 6.61 -13.20 15.08
CA ALA A 169 6.58 -11.93 14.37
C ALA A 169 7.96 -11.55 13.83
N PHE A 170 9.03 -11.80 14.60
CA PHE A 170 10.40 -11.66 14.11
C PHE A 170 10.73 -12.64 12.99
N ALA A 171 10.34 -13.91 13.15
CA ALA A 171 10.52 -14.91 12.11
C ALA A 171 9.78 -14.53 10.81
N LEU A 172 8.55 -13.99 10.92
CA LEU A 172 7.79 -13.51 9.79
C LEU A 172 8.44 -12.29 9.12
N ALA A 173 8.83 -11.29 9.92
CA ALA A 173 9.45 -10.07 9.41
C ALA A 173 10.81 -10.32 8.74
N GLY A 174 11.53 -11.35 9.19
CA GLY A 174 12.80 -11.80 8.62
C GLY A 174 12.67 -12.80 7.48
N ALA A 175 11.46 -13.29 7.16
CA ALA A 175 11.27 -14.26 6.09
C ALA A 175 11.56 -13.60 4.72
N PRO A 176 12.35 -14.25 3.84
CA PRO A 176 12.69 -13.66 2.54
C PRO A 176 11.46 -13.45 1.66
N ALA A 177 10.51 -14.40 1.72
CA ALA A 177 9.20 -14.30 1.13
C ALA A 177 8.19 -15.21 1.85
N VAL A 178 6.91 -14.90 1.72
CA VAL A 178 5.79 -15.64 2.31
C VAL A 178 4.71 -15.83 1.26
N ARG A 179 4.10 -17.02 1.25
CA ARG A 179 2.89 -17.32 0.50
C ARG A 179 1.69 -17.22 1.45
N TYR A 180 0.64 -16.59 0.94
CA TYR A 180 -0.64 -16.40 1.58
C TYR A 180 -1.72 -17.09 0.74
N GLU A 181 -2.60 -17.82 1.41
CA GLU A 181 -3.77 -18.46 0.79
C GLU A 181 -4.98 -18.26 1.69
N GLY A 182 -6.09 -17.79 1.12
CA GLY A 182 -7.28 -17.49 1.92
C GLY A 182 -8.17 -16.48 1.21
N SER A 183 -8.79 -15.58 1.96
CA SER A 183 -9.74 -14.62 1.43
C SER A 183 -9.82 -13.34 2.27
N TYR A 184 -10.42 -12.32 1.68
CA TYR A 184 -10.81 -11.09 2.37
C TYR A 184 -12.16 -10.62 1.85
N THR A 185 -12.83 -9.74 2.60
CA THR A 185 -14.09 -9.13 2.16
C THR A 185 -13.82 -7.85 1.36
N ASP A 186 -14.40 -7.72 0.18
CA ASP A 186 -14.28 -6.52 -0.64
C ASP A 186 -15.16 -5.37 -0.15
N GLY A 187 -15.14 -4.26 -0.89
CA GLY A 187 -15.99 -3.08 -0.72
C GLY A 187 -17.46 -3.36 -0.39
N SER A 188 -18.02 -4.36 -1.07
CA SER A 188 -19.42 -4.77 -1.06
C SER A 188 -19.73 -5.79 0.05
N GLY A 189 -18.70 -6.33 0.70
CA GLY A 189 -18.79 -7.38 1.69
C GLY A 189 -18.70 -8.80 1.10
N ASP A 190 -18.40 -8.91 -0.20
CA ASP A 190 -18.24 -10.21 -0.86
C ASP A 190 -16.86 -10.81 -0.52
N GLU A 191 -16.82 -12.12 -0.31
CA GLU A 191 -15.57 -12.84 -0.09
C GLU A 191 -14.77 -12.95 -1.39
N VAL A 192 -13.49 -12.58 -1.34
CA VAL A 192 -12.54 -12.58 -2.46
C VAL A 192 -11.43 -13.59 -2.18
N PRO A 193 -11.56 -14.83 -2.71
CA PRO A 193 -10.48 -15.82 -2.65
C PRO A 193 -9.20 -15.26 -3.26
N THR A 194 -8.10 -15.43 -2.55
CA THR A 194 -6.82 -14.79 -2.85
C THR A 194 -5.66 -15.73 -2.57
N THR A 195 -4.79 -15.90 -3.55
CA THR A 195 -3.46 -16.48 -3.37
C THR A 195 -2.42 -15.41 -3.64
N ALA A 196 -1.56 -15.12 -2.67
CA ALA A 196 -0.55 -14.09 -2.78
C ALA A 196 0.85 -14.61 -2.40
N GLN A 197 1.88 -14.03 -3.00
CA GLN A 197 3.27 -14.25 -2.63
C GLN A 197 3.93 -12.90 -2.49
N LEU A 198 4.49 -12.64 -1.31
CA LEU A 198 5.11 -11.36 -0.97
C LEU A 198 6.56 -11.57 -0.55
N THR A 199 7.45 -10.70 -1.02
CA THR A 199 8.82 -10.65 -0.52
C THR A 199 8.94 -9.74 0.69
N SER A 200 10.03 -9.85 1.45
CA SER A 200 10.35 -8.93 2.54
C SER A 200 10.43 -7.46 2.08
N GLY A 201 10.87 -7.22 0.84
CA GLY A 201 10.89 -5.90 0.21
C GLY A 201 9.51 -5.34 -0.20
N GLY A 202 8.42 -6.09 0.04
CA GLY A 202 7.05 -5.64 -0.27
C GLY A 202 6.64 -5.81 -1.74
N TRP A 203 7.38 -6.62 -2.52
CA TRP A 203 6.93 -7.03 -3.85
C TRP A 203 5.82 -8.07 -3.70
N LEU A 204 4.74 -7.90 -4.46
CA LEU A 204 3.53 -8.72 -4.38
C LEU A 204 3.21 -9.32 -5.75
N LEU A 205 3.01 -10.63 -5.79
CA LEU A 205 2.34 -11.32 -6.89
C LEU A 205 1.12 -12.01 -6.32
N ALA A 206 -0.07 -11.67 -6.80
CA ALA A 206 -1.29 -12.35 -6.35
C ALA A 206 -2.22 -12.71 -7.51
N GLU A 207 -3.08 -13.68 -7.24
CA GLU A 207 -4.27 -13.98 -8.01
C GLU A 207 -5.47 -13.81 -7.08
N VAL A 208 -6.45 -13.04 -7.52
CA VAL A 208 -7.69 -12.77 -6.78
C VAL A 208 -8.88 -13.24 -7.62
N GLU A 209 -9.87 -13.85 -7.00
CA GLU A 209 -11.11 -14.26 -7.64
C GLU A 209 -12.19 -13.19 -7.44
N THR A 210 -12.61 -12.59 -8.54
CA THR A 210 -13.66 -11.58 -8.58
C THR A 210 -14.94 -12.19 -9.17
N GLY A 211 -16.09 -11.53 -9.00
CA GLY A 211 -17.32 -11.94 -9.66
C GLY A 211 -17.22 -12.07 -11.20
N ASP A 212 -16.23 -11.40 -11.81
CA ASP A 212 -15.94 -11.42 -13.24
C ASP A 212 -14.81 -12.39 -13.64
N GLY A 213 -14.35 -13.22 -12.70
CA GLY A 213 -13.30 -14.22 -12.87
C GLY A 213 -11.99 -13.85 -12.15
N LYS A 214 -10.89 -14.49 -12.56
CA LYS A 214 -9.56 -14.28 -11.95
C LYS A 214 -8.88 -13.00 -12.45
N ALA A 215 -8.33 -12.23 -11.53
CA ALA A 215 -7.44 -11.10 -11.81
C ALA A 215 -6.05 -11.34 -11.23
N LYS A 216 -5.01 -10.91 -11.94
CA LYS A 216 -3.61 -11.00 -11.47
C LYS A 216 -3.16 -9.65 -10.96
N VAL A 217 -2.54 -9.64 -9.80
CA VAL A 217 -2.01 -8.45 -9.14
C VAL A 217 -0.49 -8.53 -9.13
N LEU A 218 0.16 -7.43 -9.48
CA LEU A 218 1.59 -7.24 -9.34
C LEU A 218 1.82 -5.90 -8.62
N SER A 219 2.54 -5.89 -7.50
CA SER A 219 2.97 -4.65 -6.85
C SER A 219 4.46 -4.66 -6.59
N ASN A 220 5.09 -3.50 -6.66
CA ASN A 220 6.53 -3.31 -6.43
C ASN A 220 6.82 -2.48 -5.17
N GLY A 221 5.89 -2.41 -4.23
CA GLY A 221 6.01 -1.54 -3.07
C GLY A 221 5.37 -0.15 -3.26
N ASP A 222 5.46 0.40 -4.47
CA ASP A 222 5.02 1.78 -4.77
C ASP A 222 3.79 1.85 -5.68
N ARG A 223 3.63 0.88 -6.58
CA ARG A 223 2.60 0.87 -7.63
C ARG A 223 1.98 -0.52 -7.70
N THR A 224 0.67 -0.55 -7.83
CA THR A 224 -0.09 -1.79 -8.03
C THR A 224 -0.58 -1.86 -9.47
N TYR A 225 -0.39 -3.02 -10.09
CA TYR A 225 -0.81 -3.33 -11.44
C TYR A 225 -1.78 -4.50 -11.40
N LEU A 226 -2.87 -4.37 -12.15
CA LEU A 226 -3.90 -5.39 -12.27
C LEU A 226 -4.00 -5.85 -13.73
N LYS A 227 -4.15 -7.15 -13.93
CA LYS A 227 -4.47 -7.74 -15.23
C LYS A 227 -5.69 -8.63 -15.07
N ALA A 228 -6.81 -8.15 -15.59
CA ALA A 228 -8.12 -8.79 -15.48
C ALA A 228 -8.79 -8.87 -16.86
N ALA A 229 -9.86 -9.65 -16.95
CA ALA A 229 -10.68 -9.75 -18.15
C ALA A 229 -11.40 -8.43 -18.47
N LYS A 230 -11.90 -8.29 -19.71
CA LYS A 230 -12.67 -7.11 -20.13
C LYS A 230 -13.91 -6.89 -19.24
N SER A 231 -14.61 -7.94 -18.84
CA SER A 231 -15.81 -7.89 -17.99
C SER A 231 -15.54 -7.21 -16.65
N TYR A 232 -14.45 -7.58 -15.97
CA TYR A 232 -14.03 -6.93 -14.72
C TYR A 232 -13.88 -5.41 -14.88
N TRP A 233 -13.26 -4.97 -15.98
CA TRP A 233 -13.09 -3.55 -16.21
C TRP A 233 -14.41 -2.85 -16.55
N GLU A 234 -15.33 -3.52 -17.23
CA GLU A 234 -16.68 -3.00 -17.51
C GLU A 234 -17.48 -2.82 -16.22
N SER A 235 -17.49 -3.81 -15.33
CA SER A 235 -18.17 -3.76 -14.03
C SER A 235 -17.53 -2.74 -13.08
N SER A 236 -16.21 -2.58 -13.13
CA SER A 236 -15.46 -1.57 -12.38
C SER A 236 -15.63 -0.14 -12.91
N GLY A 237 -16.47 0.06 -13.94
CA GLY A 237 -16.76 1.39 -14.49
C GLY A 237 -15.68 1.96 -15.41
N ALA A 238 -14.79 1.14 -15.96
CA ALA A 238 -13.79 1.62 -16.91
C ALA A 238 -14.47 2.18 -18.18
N PRO A 239 -13.94 3.27 -18.78
CA PRO A 239 -14.53 3.86 -19.97
C PRO A 239 -14.62 2.86 -21.13
N SER A 240 -15.77 2.82 -21.81
CA SER A 240 -16.02 1.89 -22.92
C SER A 240 -15.00 2.00 -24.06
N GLN A 241 -14.35 3.16 -24.21
CA GLN A 241 -13.30 3.39 -25.21
C GLN A 241 -11.95 2.75 -24.83
N THR A 242 -11.67 2.53 -23.54
CA THR A 242 -10.39 1.99 -23.04
C THR A 242 -10.49 0.55 -22.55
N VAL A 243 -11.68 0.10 -22.15
CA VAL A 243 -11.93 -1.21 -21.54
C VAL A 243 -11.38 -2.40 -22.33
N GLY A 244 -11.43 -2.34 -23.67
CA GLY A 244 -10.88 -3.39 -24.53
C GLY A 244 -9.35 -3.48 -24.54
N ASP A 245 -8.63 -2.42 -24.13
CA ASP A 245 -7.18 -2.44 -23.92
C ASP A 245 -6.86 -2.87 -22.50
N TYR A 246 -7.64 -2.43 -21.52
CA TYR A 246 -7.45 -2.82 -20.12
C TYR A 246 -7.57 -4.34 -19.97
N GLY A 247 -8.55 -4.96 -20.63
CA GLY A 247 -8.70 -6.41 -20.65
C GLY A 247 -7.57 -7.21 -21.32
N LYS A 248 -6.56 -6.55 -21.91
CA LYS A 248 -5.44 -7.19 -22.61
C LYS A 248 -4.07 -6.85 -22.01
N GLN A 249 -4.00 -5.84 -21.16
CA GLN A 249 -2.76 -5.27 -20.67
C GLN A 249 -2.75 -5.23 -19.14
N TRP A 250 -1.56 -5.07 -18.58
CA TRP A 250 -1.44 -4.68 -17.18
C TRP A 250 -1.89 -3.22 -17.05
N VAL A 251 -2.70 -2.93 -16.05
CA VAL A 251 -3.21 -1.59 -15.78
C VAL A 251 -2.74 -1.19 -14.39
N LYS A 252 -2.01 -0.09 -14.27
CA LYS A 252 -1.68 0.51 -12.99
C LYS A 252 -2.96 1.06 -12.38
N VAL A 253 -3.21 0.68 -11.15
CA VAL A 253 -4.43 0.99 -10.38
C VAL A 253 -4.08 1.41 -8.96
N ARG A 254 -5.06 2.03 -8.31
CA ARG A 254 -5.11 2.16 -6.85
C ARG A 254 -5.60 0.86 -6.22
N GLY A 255 -4.74 0.21 -5.42
CA GLY A 255 -5.08 -1.07 -4.77
C GLY A 255 -6.29 -0.95 -3.85
N ASP A 256 -6.35 0.11 -3.05
CA ASP A 256 -7.45 0.39 -2.11
C ASP A 256 -8.81 0.56 -2.81
N ILE A 257 -8.83 1.12 -4.02
CA ILE A 257 -10.08 1.32 -4.78
C ILE A 257 -10.49 0.05 -5.52
N HIS A 258 -9.55 -0.59 -6.23
CA HIS A 258 -9.88 -1.68 -7.14
C HIS A 258 -9.97 -3.06 -6.48
N LEU A 259 -9.27 -3.23 -5.35
CA LEU A 259 -9.29 -4.47 -4.57
C LEU A 259 -10.06 -4.30 -3.26
N GLY A 260 -10.44 -3.06 -2.87
CA GLY A 260 -11.03 -2.76 -1.57
C GLY A 260 -10.02 -2.78 -0.41
N ILE A 261 -8.79 -3.23 -0.65
CA ILE A 261 -7.70 -3.32 0.32
C ILE A 261 -6.33 -3.23 -0.39
N ASP A 262 -5.36 -2.58 0.26
CA ASP A 262 -3.96 -2.67 -0.18
C ASP A 262 -3.30 -3.92 0.43
N LEU A 263 -3.34 -5.04 -0.30
CA LEU A 263 -2.74 -6.31 0.12
C LEU A 263 -1.26 -6.19 0.50
N ARG A 264 -0.52 -5.23 -0.07
CA ARG A 264 0.88 -4.99 0.31
C ARG A 264 0.96 -4.46 1.74
N LEU A 265 0.14 -3.47 2.08
CA LEU A 265 0.15 -2.89 3.42
C LEU A 265 -0.38 -3.86 4.48
N LEU A 266 -1.33 -4.72 4.10
CA LEU A 266 -1.87 -5.72 5.01
C LEU A 266 -0.90 -6.90 5.21
N LEU A 267 -0.36 -7.45 4.12
CA LEU A 267 0.30 -8.76 4.12
C LEU A 267 1.81 -8.70 3.94
N ALA A 268 2.45 -7.53 3.76
CA ALA A 268 3.91 -7.48 3.64
C ALA A 268 4.56 -8.09 4.91
N PRO A 269 5.37 -9.16 4.81
CA PRO A 269 5.84 -9.90 5.98
C PRO A 269 6.56 -9.02 7.01
N GLY A 270 7.41 -8.10 6.52
CA GLY A 270 8.13 -7.13 7.35
C GLY A 270 7.19 -6.19 8.12
N LEU A 271 6.17 -5.66 7.45
CA LEU A 271 5.21 -4.74 8.06
C LEU A 271 4.24 -5.46 9.01
N LEU A 272 3.73 -6.62 8.60
CA LEU A 272 2.84 -7.44 9.40
C LEU A 272 3.53 -7.92 10.69
N GLY A 273 4.76 -8.44 10.58
CA GLY A 273 5.56 -8.83 11.73
C GLY A 273 5.89 -7.65 12.65
N ALA A 274 6.29 -6.50 12.11
CA ALA A 274 6.56 -5.31 12.93
C ALA A 274 5.30 -4.84 13.69
N ASN A 275 4.14 -4.83 13.04
CA ASN A 275 2.88 -4.43 13.66
C ASN A 275 2.46 -5.40 14.78
N LEU A 276 2.65 -6.71 14.58
CA LEU A 276 2.38 -7.73 15.60
C LEU A 276 3.37 -7.67 16.77
N ALA A 277 4.65 -7.39 16.53
CA ALA A 277 5.61 -7.18 17.61
C ALA A 277 5.24 -5.93 18.45
N ALA A 278 4.79 -4.86 17.79
CA ALA A 278 4.39 -3.64 18.46
C ALA A 278 3.15 -3.81 19.37
N THR A 279 2.23 -4.74 19.07
CA THR A 279 1.08 -5.03 19.98
C THR A 279 1.56 -5.70 21.26
N VAL A 280 2.61 -6.53 21.20
CA VAL A 280 3.25 -7.12 22.38
C VAL A 280 3.85 -6.03 23.26
N ASP A 281 4.63 -5.11 22.68
CA ASP A 281 5.28 -4.01 23.42
C ASP A 281 4.27 -3.12 24.16
N ARG A 282 3.05 -2.99 23.60
CA ARG A 282 1.93 -2.25 24.19
C ARG A 282 1.12 -3.04 25.23
N ASN A 283 1.42 -4.32 25.45
CA ASN A 283 0.65 -5.24 26.30
C ASN A 283 -0.81 -5.43 25.84
N GLU A 284 -1.04 -5.39 24.53
CA GLU A 284 -2.38 -5.51 23.91
C GLU A 284 -2.66 -6.95 23.44
N VAL A 285 -2.01 -7.94 24.06
CA VAL A 285 -2.06 -9.33 23.63
C VAL A 285 -2.84 -10.16 24.64
N SER A 286 -3.82 -10.92 24.15
CA SER A 286 -4.47 -11.96 24.94
C SER A 286 -4.16 -13.34 24.37
N GLY A 287 -3.74 -14.25 25.24
CA GLY A 287 -3.38 -15.62 24.88
C GLY A 287 -4.58 -16.55 25.01
N GLY A 288 -4.99 -17.14 23.89
CA GLY A 288 -5.97 -18.21 23.83
C GLY A 288 -5.40 -19.57 24.28
N THR A 289 -6.25 -20.59 24.21
CA THR A 289 -5.84 -21.98 24.44
C THR A 289 -5.04 -22.50 23.27
N THR A 290 -4.22 -23.52 23.52
CA THR A 290 -3.63 -24.33 22.46
C THR A 290 -4.72 -25.13 21.76
N THR A 291 -4.66 -25.21 20.43
CA THR A 291 -5.57 -25.96 19.57
C THR A 291 -4.77 -26.61 18.44
N THR A 292 -5.44 -27.33 17.55
CA THR A 292 -4.83 -27.90 16.34
C THR A 292 -5.42 -27.22 15.11
N LEU A 293 -4.54 -26.81 14.19
CA LEU A 293 -4.89 -26.27 12.89
C LEU A 293 -4.15 -27.07 11.82
N ASP A 294 -4.88 -27.77 10.95
CA ASP A 294 -4.31 -28.63 9.90
C ASP A 294 -3.24 -29.60 10.43
N ASP A 295 -3.58 -30.31 11.51
CA ASP A 295 -2.69 -31.24 12.25
C ASP A 295 -1.45 -30.60 12.89
N VAL A 296 -1.34 -29.27 12.91
CA VAL A 296 -0.30 -28.51 13.61
C VAL A 296 -0.83 -27.97 14.93
N GLU A 297 -0.15 -28.26 16.03
CA GLU A 297 -0.47 -27.67 17.33
C GLU A 297 -0.11 -26.17 17.32
N VAL A 298 -1.10 -25.33 17.59
CA VAL A 298 -1.00 -23.87 17.53
C VAL A 298 -1.59 -23.21 18.78
N ARG A 299 -1.04 -22.07 19.18
CA ARG A 299 -1.65 -21.15 20.14
C ARG A 299 -2.38 -20.06 19.39
N GLU A 300 -3.63 -19.83 19.78
CA GLU A 300 -4.39 -18.66 19.37
C GLU A 300 -3.91 -17.43 20.15
N VAL A 301 -3.57 -16.35 19.45
CA VAL A 301 -3.13 -15.09 20.06
C VAL A 301 -3.93 -13.94 19.48
N VAL A 302 -4.77 -13.33 20.31
CA VAL A 302 -5.66 -12.24 19.88
C VAL A 302 -4.97 -10.90 20.13
N THR A 303 -4.96 -10.06 19.10
CA THR A 303 -4.47 -8.68 19.11
C THR A 303 -5.58 -7.72 18.66
N PRO A 304 -5.43 -6.40 18.81
CA PRO A 304 -6.43 -5.45 18.32
C PRO A 304 -6.63 -5.46 16.80
N MET A 305 -5.66 -5.99 16.04
CA MET A 305 -5.68 -6.03 14.58
C MET A 305 -6.26 -7.34 14.04
N ALA A 306 -5.92 -8.46 14.68
CA ALA A 306 -6.26 -9.80 14.22
C ALA A 306 -5.97 -10.85 15.31
N THR A 307 -6.51 -12.04 15.10
CA THR A 307 -6.09 -13.29 15.76
C THR A 307 -5.00 -13.97 14.93
N ALA A 308 -3.84 -14.22 15.54
CA ALA A 308 -2.75 -14.98 14.95
C ALA A 308 -2.70 -16.40 15.54
N TYR A 309 -2.52 -17.40 14.68
CA TYR A 309 -2.30 -18.80 15.08
C TYR A 309 -0.82 -19.12 14.96
N ILE A 310 -0.18 -19.44 16.09
CA ILE A 310 1.26 -19.57 16.21
C ILE A 310 1.63 -21.00 16.57
N THR A 311 2.61 -21.61 15.89
CA THR A 311 3.09 -22.95 16.24
C THR A 311 3.57 -23.04 17.69
N THR A 312 3.18 -24.11 18.40
CA THR A 312 3.72 -24.39 19.74
C THR A 312 5.14 -24.97 19.68
N ALA A 313 5.50 -25.65 18.60
CA ALA A 313 6.85 -26.13 18.36
C ALA A 313 7.78 -25.02 17.83
N ASP A 314 9.07 -25.14 18.14
CA ASP A 314 10.11 -24.30 17.58
C ASP A 314 10.52 -24.77 16.17
N PRO A 315 10.88 -23.86 15.25
CA PRO A 315 10.82 -22.39 15.43
C PRO A 315 9.36 -21.89 15.41
N LYS A 316 9.07 -20.86 16.22
CA LYS A 316 7.75 -20.22 16.27
C LYS A 316 7.41 -19.58 14.92
N ARG A 317 6.24 -19.91 14.37
CA ARG A 317 5.75 -19.37 13.09
C ARG A 317 4.28 -19.00 13.22
N ILE A 318 3.90 -17.89 12.60
CA ILE A 318 2.50 -17.56 12.33
C ILE A 318 2.08 -18.40 11.13
N VAL A 319 1.09 -19.28 11.32
CA VAL A 319 0.59 -20.17 10.25
C VAL A 319 -0.77 -19.74 9.72
N ARG A 320 -1.53 -18.96 10.49
CA ARG A 320 -2.79 -18.33 10.05
C ARG A 320 -2.98 -16.99 10.72
N ILE A 321 -3.59 -16.05 10.01
CA ILE A 321 -4.07 -14.78 10.55
C ILE A 321 -5.53 -14.56 10.16
N VAL A 322 -6.34 -14.15 11.15
CA VAL A 322 -7.79 -13.97 10.99
C VAL A 322 -8.20 -12.65 11.59
N ASN A 323 -8.91 -11.82 10.82
CA ASN A 323 -9.72 -10.74 11.33
C ASN A 323 -11.17 -11.05 10.99
N LYS A 324 -11.98 -11.36 12.00
CA LYS A 324 -13.43 -11.52 11.86
C LYS A 324 -14.07 -10.33 12.54
N LYS A 325 -15.09 -9.74 11.92
CA LYS A 325 -15.89 -8.72 12.59
C LYS A 325 -16.46 -9.40 13.83
N SER A 326 -16.12 -8.90 15.01
CA SER A 326 -16.64 -9.48 16.25
C SER A 326 -18.16 -9.30 16.25
N GLU A 327 -18.88 -10.35 15.87
CA GLU A 327 -20.35 -10.31 15.76
C GLU A 327 -21.03 -10.04 17.11
N ALA A 328 -20.31 -10.16 18.22
CA ALA A 328 -20.92 -10.17 19.55
C ALA A 328 -20.00 -9.81 20.72
N SER A 329 -19.16 -8.77 20.60
CA SER A 329 -18.87 -7.99 21.81
C SER A 329 -19.96 -6.93 21.93
N PRO A 330 -20.93 -7.05 22.87
CA PRO A 330 -21.85 -5.96 23.12
C PRO A 330 -20.99 -4.72 23.37
N SER A 331 -21.14 -3.70 22.51
CA SER A 331 -20.48 -2.42 22.75
C SER A 331 -20.72 -2.09 24.22
N PRO A 332 -19.66 -1.89 25.04
CA PRO A 332 -19.87 -1.41 26.39
C PRO A 332 -20.71 -0.16 26.22
N SER A 333 -21.96 -0.21 26.70
CA SER A 333 -22.87 0.91 26.57
C SER A 333 -22.12 2.12 27.12
N PRO A 334 -21.93 3.20 26.34
CA PRO A 334 -21.19 4.35 26.81
C PRO A 334 -21.91 4.82 28.06
N THR A 335 -21.31 4.54 29.22
CA THR A 335 -21.86 4.98 30.48
C THR A 335 -21.77 6.49 30.43
N ALA A 336 -22.94 7.12 30.39
CA ALA A 336 -23.08 8.54 30.24
C ALA A 336 -22.33 9.31 31.34
N SER A 337 -21.87 10.50 30.97
CA SER A 337 -21.54 11.63 31.84
C SER A 337 -20.19 11.63 32.58
N GLY A 338 -19.14 11.87 31.81
CA GLY A 338 -17.99 12.66 32.24
C GLY A 338 -17.69 13.70 31.16
N GLN A 339 -18.30 14.87 31.25
CA GLN A 339 -18.19 15.98 30.30
C GLN A 339 -16.79 16.62 30.41
N GLY A 340 -15.77 15.94 29.89
CA GLY A 340 -14.42 16.45 29.73
C GLY A 340 -14.03 16.32 28.26
N GLY A 341 -14.08 17.43 27.53
CA GLY A 341 -13.79 17.50 26.10
C GLY A 341 -12.34 17.15 25.79
N GLY A 342 -12.08 15.87 25.55
CA GLY A 342 -10.85 15.38 24.94
C GLY A 342 -11.24 14.28 23.97
N SER A 343 -11.33 14.60 22.68
CA SER A 343 -11.57 13.63 21.61
C SER A 343 -10.34 12.73 21.44
N GLY A 344 -10.14 11.79 22.38
CA GLY A 344 -9.22 10.67 22.21
C GLY A 344 -9.87 9.64 21.28
N GLY A 345 -9.89 9.92 19.98
CA GLY A 345 -10.34 8.95 18.99
C GLY A 345 -9.42 7.72 19.03
N GLN A 346 -10.00 6.53 19.20
CA GLN A 346 -9.30 5.27 19.09
C GLN A 346 -8.83 5.13 17.63
N ILE A 347 -7.53 5.38 17.39
CA ILE A 347 -6.94 5.21 16.07
C ILE A 347 -6.77 3.72 15.83
N VAL A 348 -7.64 3.17 14.99
CA VAL A 348 -7.43 1.84 14.41
C VAL A 348 -6.19 1.94 13.52
N PRO A 349 -5.23 1.01 13.62
CA PRO A 349 -4.08 0.97 12.70
C PRO A 349 -4.58 1.05 11.26
N ALA A 350 -4.09 2.01 10.49
CA ALA A 350 -4.62 2.44 9.19
C ALA A 350 -4.46 1.43 8.03
N TYR A 351 -4.20 0.16 8.35
CA TYR A 351 -3.70 -0.84 7.39
C TYR A 351 -4.71 -1.92 7.02
N ALA A 352 -5.69 -2.18 7.90
CA ALA A 352 -6.92 -2.88 7.57
C ALA A 352 -8.06 -1.95 7.97
N PRO A 353 -8.99 -1.62 7.08
CA PRO A 353 -10.22 -0.98 7.51
C PRO A 353 -10.84 -1.89 8.58
N ALA A 354 -11.13 -1.38 9.78
CA ALA A 354 -11.63 -2.17 10.91
C ALA A 354 -12.87 -3.02 10.56
N ASP A 355 -13.55 -2.62 9.48
CA ASP A 355 -14.75 -3.19 8.91
C ASP A 355 -14.49 -4.33 7.91
N ARG A 356 -13.23 -4.66 7.57
CA ARG A 356 -12.91 -5.75 6.64
C ARG A 356 -12.48 -7.01 7.35
N GLU A 357 -13.16 -8.09 7.01
CA GLU A 357 -12.77 -9.43 7.39
C GLU A 357 -11.72 -10.00 6.45
N PHE A 358 -10.79 -10.76 6.99
CA PHE A 358 -9.83 -11.54 6.22
C PHE A 358 -9.41 -12.79 6.99
N GLU A 359 -9.05 -13.84 6.26
CA GLU A 359 -8.49 -15.08 6.79
C GLU A 359 -7.44 -15.56 5.80
N PHE A 360 -6.18 -15.67 6.25
CA PHE A 360 -5.07 -16.12 5.42
C PHE A 360 -4.23 -17.15 6.16
N ASP A 361 -3.95 -18.25 5.48
CA ASP A 361 -2.89 -19.20 5.82
C ASP A 361 -1.54 -18.69 5.30
N LEU A 362 -0.49 -18.85 6.11
CA LEU A 362 0.85 -18.37 5.83
C LEU A 362 1.80 -19.55 5.72
N SER A 363 2.58 -19.57 4.63
CA SER A 363 3.71 -20.48 4.46
C SER A 363 4.95 -19.68 4.07
N GLY A 364 5.96 -19.69 4.95
CA GLY A 364 7.26 -19.09 4.66
C GLY A 364 7.92 -19.83 3.49
N LEU A 365 8.43 -19.08 2.52
CA LEU A 365 9.17 -19.65 1.40
C LEU A 365 10.63 -19.87 1.77
N THR A 366 11.20 -20.98 1.30
CA THR A 366 12.65 -21.20 1.38
C THR A 366 13.41 -20.16 0.54
N ALA A 367 14.70 -19.95 0.81
CA ALA A 367 15.54 -19.05 0.01
C ALA A 367 15.51 -19.37 -1.50
N LYS A 368 15.49 -20.68 -1.84
CA LYS A 368 15.37 -21.14 -3.23
C LYS A 368 14.03 -20.77 -3.86
N GLU A 369 12.93 -20.93 -3.12
CA GLU A 369 11.59 -20.54 -3.59
C GLU A 369 11.45 -19.02 -3.70
N ALA A 370 12.00 -18.26 -2.74
CA ALA A 370 12.05 -16.81 -2.80
C ALA A 370 12.85 -16.33 -4.04
N ALA A 371 14.01 -16.92 -4.33
CA ALA A 371 14.78 -16.62 -5.54
C ALA A 371 14.01 -16.98 -6.82
N ALA A 372 13.25 -18.07 -6.82
CA ALA A 372 12.36 -18.43 -7.93
C ALA A 372 11.22 -17.41 -8.11
N LEU A 373 10.64 -16.94 -7.02
CA LEU A 373 9.64 -15.88 -7.02
C LEU A 373 10.21 -14.57 -7.57
N VAL A 374 11.41 -14.16 -7.18
CA VAL A 374 12.07 -12.96 -7.75
C VAL A 374 12.33 -13.10 -9.26
N LYS A 375 12.67 -14.29 -9.74
CA LYS A 375 12.78 -14.57 -11.18
C LYS A 375 11.42 -14.46 -11.89
N GLU A 376 10.34 -14.91 -11.26
CA GLU A 376 8.98 -14.72 -11.79
C GLU A 376 8.59 -13.24 -11.79
N PHE A 377 8.91 -12.47 -10.74
CA PHE A 377 8.71 -11.02 -10.74
C PHE A 377 9.42 -10.34 -11.91
N LYS A 378 10.68 -10.69 -12.17
CA LYS A 378 11.44 -10.17 -13.32
C LYS A 378 10.72 -10.43 -14.64
N LYS A 379 10.18 -11.64 -14.84
CA LYS A 379 9.39 -11.97 -16.02
C LYS A 379 8.13 -11.09 -16.12
N ARG A 380 7.39 -10.93 -15.02
CA ARG A 380 6.16 -10.12 -14.98
C ARG A 380 6.41 -8.62 -15.17
N VAL A 381 7.48 -8.08 -14.59
CA VAL A 381 7.93 -6.70 -14.83
C VAL A 381 8.20 -6.46 -16.31
N GLY A 382 8.77 -7.44 -17.03
CA GLY A 382 8.94 -7.37 -18.48
C GLY A 382 7.62 -7.17 -19.24
N GLU A 383 6.52 -7.73 -18.74
CA GLU A 383 5.18 -7.55 -19.33
C GLU A 383 4.63 -6.12 -19.13
N LEU A 384 5.13 -5.37 -18.14
CA LEU A 384 4.69 -4.00 -17.85
C LEU A 384 5.13 -2.97 -18.91
N LYS A 385 5.95 -3.34 -19.89
CA LYS A 385 6.40 -2.42 -20.96
C LYS A 385 5.28 -1.73 -21.72
N ASN A 386 4.12 -2.39 -21.80
CA ASN A 386 2.90 -1.88 -22.42
C ASN A 386 1.78 -1.69 -21.39
N SER A 387 2.11 -1.49 -20.12
CA SER A 387 1.10 -1.24 -19.10
C SER A 387 0.44 0.13 -19.29
N ILE A 388 -0.83 0.22 -18.91
CA ILE A 388 -1.65 1.45 -18.99
C ILE A 388 -1.79 2.05 -17.60
N ASP A 389 -1.79 3.37 -17.47
CA ASP A 389 -2.16 4.08 -16.25
C ASP A 389 -3.64 4.44 -16.30
N SER A 390 -4.48 3.84 -15.43
CA SER A 390 -5.92 4.14 -15.40
C SER A 390 -6.26 5.41 -14.64
N GLU A 391 -5.29 6.03 -13.97
CA GLU A 391 -5.51 7.26 -13.20
C GLU A 391 -5.34 8.52 -14.06
N ILE A 392 -5.05 8.35 -15.35
CA ILE A 392 -4.84 9.44 -16.30
C ILE A 392 -5.87 9.32 -17.41
N ASP A 393 -6.77 10.30 -17.45
CA ASP A 393 -7.76 10.42 -18.50
C ASP A 393 -7.24 11.27 -19.66
N PHE A 394 -7.77 10.98 -20.85
CA PHE A 394 -7.50 11.78 -22.04
C PHE A 394 -8.80 12.32 -22.59
N GLN A 395 -8.87 13.65 -22.65
CA GLN A 395 -9.97 14.36 -23.27
C GLN A 395 -9.56 14.87 -24.65
N LEU A 396 -10.47 14.77 -25.61
CA LEU A 396 -10.32 15.46 -26.88
C LEU A 396 -10.66 16.93 -26.66
N ASP A 397 -9.67 17.80 -26.82
CA ASP A 397 -9.82 19.23 -26.56
C ASP A 397 -10.71 19.94 -27.61
N SER A 398 -10.80 19.36 -28.81
CA SER A 398 -11.67 19.82 -29.89
C SER A 398 -11.93 18.70 -30.89
N GLN A 399 -12.90 18.92 -31.79
CA GLN A 399 -12.97 18.09 -33.01
C GLN A 399 -11.64 18.22 -33.75
N GLY A 400 -10.93 17.11 -33.92
CA GLY A 400 -9.68 17.07 -34.69
C GLY A 400 -9.90 17.59 -36.11
N THR A 401 -8.86 18.12 -36.75
CA THR A 401 -8.94 18.64 -38.11
C THR A 401 -8.40 17.63 -39.12
N LEU A 402 -9.10 17.47 -40.25
CA LEU A 402 -8.62 16.71 -41.40
C LEU A 402 -8.07 17.69 -42.44
N LYS A 403 -6.80 18.10 -42.29
CA LYS A 403 -6.11 19.02 -43.22
C LYS A 403 -4.59 18.77 -43.29
N PRO A 404 -3.98 18.82 -44.48
CA PRO A 404 -4.62 18.89 -45.80
C PRO A 404 -5.25 17.54 -46.19
N CYS A 405 -6.35 17.58 -46.96
CA CYS A 405 -6.99 16.41 -47.55
C CYS A 405 -7.31 16.66 -49.02
N GLY A 406 -6.93 15.72 -49.87
CA GLY A 406 -7.12 15.76 -51.31
C GLY A 406 -7.37 14.37 -51.89
N ASN A 407 -7.19 14.23 -53.20
CA ASN A 407 -7.54 12.99 -53.92
C ASN A 407 -6.60 11.81 -53.63
N SER A 408 -5.41 12.07 -53.09
CA SER A 408 -4.38 11.04 -52.87
C SER A 408 -3.94 10.90 -51.41
N ALA A 409 -4.27 11.86 -50.54
CA ALA A 409 -3.85 11.85 -49.16
C ALA A 409 -4.71 12.75 -48.27
N CYS A 410 -4.79 12.40 -46.99
CA CYS A 410 -5.43 13.21 -45.95
C CYS A 410 -4.64 13.10 -44.64
N THR A 411 -4.55 14.22 -43.91
CA THR A 411 -3.86 14.28 -42.61
C THR A 411 -4.83 14.66 -41.51
N ALA A 412 -4.97 13.80 -40.51
CA ALA A 412 -5.64 14.12 -39.26
C ALA A 412 -4.67 14.83 -38.31
N ASN A 413 -5.08 15.96 -37.74
CA ASN A 413 -4.41 16.65 -36.64
C ASN A 413 -5.37 16.68 -35.46
N ILE A 414 -5.05 15.97 -34.39
CA ILE A 414 -5.96 15.80 -33.25
C ILE A 414 -5.22 16.23 -31.99
N THR A 415 -5.81 17.16 -31.25
CA THR A 415 -5.26 17.66 -29.97
C THR A 415 -5.93 16.94 -28.82
N VAL A 416 -5.10 16.39 -27.94
CA VAL A 416 -5.53 15.66 -26.75
C VAL A 416 -5.02 16.41 -25.53
N ARG A 417 -5.86 16.53 -24.52
CA ARG A 417 -5.51 16.99 -23.18
C ARG A 417 -5.43 15.77 -22.26
N ASN A 418 -4.38 15.66 -21.46
CA ASN A 418 -4.41 14.72 -20.34
C ASN A 418 -5.07 15.39 -19.13
N GLU A 419 -5.76 14.60 -18.33
CA GLU A 419 -6.29 15.00 -17.03
C GLU A 419 -5.73 14.05 -15.99
N VAL A 420 -5.10 14.64 -14.98
CA VAL A 420 -4.48 13.93 -13.88
C VAL A 420 -5.18 14.41 -12.63
N SER A 421 -5.88 13.52 -11.92
CA SER A 421 -6.61 13.88 -10.72
C SER A 421 -5.65 14.32 -9.61
N SER A 422 -5.98 15.42 -8.92
CA SER A 422 -5.18 15.93 -7.80
C SER A 422 -5.25 15.04 -6.55
N SER A 423 -6.21 14.12 -6.47
CA SER A 423 -6.28 13.13 -5.39
C SER A 423 -5.23 12.03 -5.51
N ASN A 424 -4.35 12.11 -6.51
CA ASN A 424 -3.30 11.15 -6.75
C ASN A 424 -1.99 11.59 -6.08
N SER A 425 -1.74 11.08 -4.87
CA SER A 425 -0.50 11.28 -4.13
C SER A 425 0.76 10.74 -4.82
N HIS A 426 0.66 10.10 -5.99
CA HIS A 426 1.82 9.71 -6.80
C HIS A 426 2.04 10.62 -8.01
N LEU A 427 1.02 11.37 -8.44
CA LEU A 427 1.08 12.26 -9.62
C LEU A 427 0.96 13.76 -9.29
N GLU A 428 0.80 14.15 -8.02
CA GLU A 428 1.10 15.54 -7.60
C GLU A 428 2.59 15.88 -7.79
N VAL A 429 3.45 14.87 -7.91
CA VAL A 429 4.79 15.05 -8.47
C VAL A 429 4.65 15.31 -9.96
N LYS A 430 5.30 16.34 -10.50
CA LYS A 430 5.39 16.75 -11.91
C LYS A 430 5.95 15.65 -12.87
N GLN A 431 5.50 14.40 -12.73
CA GLN A 431 5.91 13.29 -13.55
C GLN A 431 5.27 13.45 -14.93
N PRO A 432 6.06 13.30 -15.98
CA PRO A 432 5.55 13.40 -17.32
C PRO A 432 4.62 12.22 -17.64
N VAL A 433 3.50 12.53 -18.29
CA VAL A 433 2.57 11.55 -18.85
C VAL A 433 3.08 11.11 -20.22
N TYR A 434 3.12 9.81 -20.44
CA TYR A 434 3.50 9.25 -21.75
C TYR A 434 2.25 8.75 -22.47
N ALA A 435 1.66 9.62 -23.30
CA ALA A 435 0.46 9.31 -24.05
C ALA A 435 0.78 8.38 -25.23
N LEU A 436 0.17 7.19 -25.24
CA LEU A 436 0.16 6.27 -26.38
C LEU A 436 -1.14 6.49 -27.17
N VAL A 437 -1.01 7.11 -28.34
CA VAL A 437 -2.13 7.52 -29.18
C VAL A 437 -2.17 6.69 -30.45
N SER A 438 -3.34 6.13 -30.75
CA SER A 438 -3.64 5.40 -31.97
C SER A 438 -4.72 6.13 -32.75
N ILE A 439 -4.38 6.64 -33.94
CA ILE A 439 -5.32 7.31 -34.85
C ILE A 439 -5.60 6.35 -36.00
N THR A 440 -6.87 5.99 -36.19
CA THR A 440 -7.32 5.15 -37.31
C THR A 440 -8.08 6.00 -38.32
N MET A 441 -7.55 6.06 -39.53
CA MET A 441 -8.15 6.73 -40.68
C MET A 441 -9.03 5.72 -41.43
N LEU A 442 -10.27 6.11 -41.70
CA LEU A 442 -11.28 5.36 -42.43
C LEU A 442 -11.66 6.12 -43.70
N LEU A 443 -11.83 5.41 -44.81
CA LEU A 443 -12.40 5.91 -46.06
C LEU A 443 -13.66 5.08 -46.36
N ASN A 444 -14.83 5.73 -46.40
CA ASN A 444 -16.12 5.04 -46.57
C ASN A 444 -16.26 3.85 -45.59
N ASN A 445 -15.96 4.09 -44.30
CA ASN A 445 -15.94 3.10 -43.21
C ASN A 445 -14.91 1.95 -43.34
N ARG A 446 -14.02 1.98 -44.34
CA ARG A 446 -12.92 1.02 -44.47
C ARG A 446 -11.62 1.60 -43.93
N LYS A 447 -10.93 0.84 -43.08
CA LYS A 447 -9.62 1.23 -42.53
C LYS A 447 -8.58 1.37 -43.65
N ILE A 448 -8.03 2.58 -43.80
CA ILE A 448 -6.96 2.88 -44.76
C ILE A 448 -5.59 3.06 -44.09
N LYS A 449 -5.55 3.53 -42.83
CA LYS A 449 -4.30 3.69 -42.09
C LYS A 449 -4.55 3.68 -40.58
N THR A 450 -3.59 3.16 -39.83
CA THR A 450 -3.48 3.40 -38.39
C THR A 450 -2.10 3.98 -38.10
N CYS A 451 -2.05 5.09 -37.37
CA CYS A 451 -0.82 5.69 -36.86
C CYS A 451 -0.76 5.48 -35.34
N LYS A 452 0.33 4.91 -34.84
CA LYS A 452 0.62 4.82 -33.41
C LYS A 452 1.75 5.78 -33.06
N GLN A 453 1.54 6.60 -32.04
CA GLN A 453 2.52 7.60 -31.58
C GLN A 453 2.60 7.56 -30.07
N THR A 454 3.80 7.80 -29.54
CA THR A 454 4.01 8.01 -28.11
C THR A 454 4.56 9.42 -27.93
N LYS A 455 3.98 10.19 -27.01
CA LYS A 455 4.44 11.54 -26.72
C LYS A 455 4.48 11.78 -25.22
N LYS A 456 5.59 12.38 -24.77
CA LYS A 456 5.76 12.90 -23.41
C LYS A 456 4.96 14.21 -23.28
N MET A 457 4.18 14.32 -22.23
CA MET A 457 3.32 15.47 -21.91
C MET A 457 3.52 15.81 -20.44
N ASP A 458 3.46 17.09 -20.08
CA ASP A 458 3.37 17.46 -18.66
C ASP A 458 1.92 17.19 -18.17
N PRO A 459 1.70 16.98 -16.86
CA PRO A 459 0.36 16.82 -16.31
C PRO A 459 -0.58 17.98 -16.68
N ASN A 460 -1.83 17.67 -17.02
CA ASN A 460 -2.86 18.64 -17.35
C ASN A 460 -2.57 19.56 -18.56
N THR A 461 -1.70 19.12 -19.48
CA THR A 461 -1.31 19.85 -20.70
C THR A 461 -1.91 19.23 -21.98
N LYS A 462 -1.72 19.93 -23.11
CA LYS A 462 -2.26 19.54 -24.42
C LYS A 462 -1.14 19.12 -25.36
N ALA A 463 -1.42 18.16 -26.22
CA ALA A 463 -0.52 17.77 -27.31
C ALA A 463 -1.30 17.43 -28.59
N THR A 464 -0.79 17.91 -29.73
CA THR A 464 -1.32 17.54 -31.04
C THR A 464 -0.58 16.33 -31.62
N PHE A 465 -1.35 15.38 -32.14
CA PHE A 465 -0.92 14.18 -32.83
C PHE A 465 -1.35 14.23 -34.30
N LYS A 466 -0.50 13.73 -35.21
CA LYS A 466 -0.74 13.82 -36.66
C LYS A 466 -0.76 12.45 -37.31
N CYS A 467 -1.77 12.13 -38.11
CA CYS A 467 -1.80 10.89 -38.88
C CYS A 467 -2.08 11.18 -40.35
N ARG A 468 -1.12 10.89 -41.23
CA ARG A 468 -1.27 11.02 -42.68
C ARG A 468 -1.58 9.65 -43.28
N ALA A 469 -2.66 9.59 -44.05
CA ALA A 469 -3.03 8.43 -44.87
C ALA A 469 -2.93 8.80 -46.35
N THR A 470 -2.49 7.85 -47.17
CA THR A 470 -2.47 7.94 -48.63
C THR A 470 -3.45 6.91 -49.20
N TYR A 471 -4.16 7.26 -50.27
CA TYR A 471 -5.19 6.43 -50.89
C TYR A 471 -5.42 6.87 -52.34
N THR A 472 -6.25 6.13 -53.08
CA THR A 472 -6.71 6.52 -54.41
C THR A 472 -8.23 6.61 -54.38
N LEU A 473 -8.80 7.73 -54.81
CA LEU A 473 -10.24 7.90 -54.91
C LEU A 473 -10.70 7.66 -56.34
N SER A 474 -11.79 6.90 -56.47
CA SER A 474 -12.59 6.89 -57.69
C SER A 474 -13.33 8.23 -57.84
N PRO A 475 -13.86 8.57 -59.03
CA PRO A 475 -14.82 9.65 -59.17
C PRO A 475 -16.02 9.42 -58.24
N GLY A 476 -16.42 10.43 -57.46
CA GLY A 476 -17.57 10.33 -56.55
C GLY A 476 -17.39 11.08 -55.23
N ARG A 477 -18.40 11.03 -54.37
CA ARG A 477 -18.32 11.53 -52.99
C ARG A 477 -17.73 10.44 -52.10
N HIS A 478 -16.74 10.83 -51.30
CA HIS A 478 -16.07 9.95 -50.35
C HIS A 478 -16.09 10.59 -48.96
N GLU A 479 -16.33 9.78 -47.93
CA GLU A 479 -16.22 10.20 -46.54
C GLU A 479 -14.88 9.73 -45.97
N ILE A 480 -14.13 10.66 -45.38
CA ILE A 480 -12.93 10.36 -44.61
C ILE A 480 -13.24 10.65 -43.15
N ARG A 481 -13.01 9.65 -42.29
CA ARG A 481 -13.18 9.75 -40.84
C ARG A 481 -11.88 9.40 -40.16
N ALA A 482 -11.53 10.12 -39.10
CA ALA A 482 -10.47 9.73 -38.18
C ALA A 482 -11.08 9.39 -36.84
N THR A 483 -10.78 8.21 -36.31
CA THR A 483 -11.05 7.87 -34.92
C THR A 483 -9.74 7.86 -34.15
N MET A 484 -9.78 8.32 -32.91
CA MET A 484 -8.62 8.32 -32.03
C MET A 484 -8.90 7.45 -30.81
N ARG A 485 -7.84 6.81 -30.33
CA ARG A 485 -7.74 6.26 -29.00
C ARG A 485 -6.46 6.76 -28.33
N ALA A 486 -6.54 7.12 -27.06
CA ALA A 486 -5.39 7.53 -26.25
C ALA A 486 -5.43 6.77 -24.92
N VAL A 487 -4.27 6.27 -24.48
CA VAL A 487 -4.06 5.69 -23.15
C VAL A 487 -2.73 6.20 -22.61
N ALA A 488 -2.59 6.30 -21.29
CA ALA A 488 -1.32 6.68 -20.67
C ALA A 488 -0.49 5.41 -20.48
N LYS A 489 0.80 5.45 -20.79
CA LYS A 489 1.69 4.37 -20.38
C LYS A 489 1.98 4.52 -18.88
N ALA A 490 1.76 3.46 -18.11
CA ALA A 490 2.14 3.44 -16.70
C ALA A 490 3.65 3.29 -16.48
N MET A 491 4.37 2.76 -17.48
CA MET A 491 5.80 2.51 -17.40
C MET A 491 6.55 3.01 -18.63
N VAL A 492 7.65 3.72 -18.37
CA VAL A 492 8.70 3.97 -19.36
C VAL A 492 9.92 3.10 -19.12
N GLU A 493 10.84 3.11 -20.09
CA GLU A 493 12.05 2.28 -20.05
C GLU A 493 12.91 2.55 -18.81
N ALA A 494 13.01 3.81 -18.38
CA ALA A 494 13.71 4.17 -17.15
C ALA A 494 13.06 3.54 -15.90
N ASP A 495 11.72 3.55 -15.81
CA ASP A 495 11.01 2.93 -14.70
C ASP A 495 11.21 1.41 -14.69
N LEU A 496 11.11 0.76 -15.86
CA LEU A 496 11.36 -0.68 -15.97
C LEU A 496 12.78 -1.03 -15.57
N LYS A 497 13.76 -0.22 -15.99
CA LYS A 497 15.15 -0.42 -15.59
C LYS A 497 15.28 -0.33 -14.07
N LYS A 498 14.68 0.68 -13.43
CA LYS A 498 14.67 0.80 -11.97
C LYS A 498 14.05 -0.44 -11.32
N LEU A 499 12.90 -0.91 -11.79
CA LEU A 499 12.28 -2.13 -11.27
C LEU A 499 13.18 -3.37 -11.41
N PHE A 500 13.90 -3.50 -12.53
CA PHE A 500 14.85 -4.60 -12.70
C PHE A 500 16.07 -4.49 -11.78
N ASP A 501 16.57 -3.28 -11.55
CA ASP A 501 17.66 -3.04 -10.61
C ASP A 501 17.21 -3.34 -9.17
N ASP A 502 16.00 -2.91 -8.78
CA ASP A 502 15.39 -3.19 -7.47
C ASP A 502 15.20 -4.71 -7.27
N LEU A 503 14.69 -5.43 -8.28
CA LEU A 503 14.55 -6.90 -8.23
C LEU A 503 15.89 -7.62 -8.19
N LYS A 504 16.94 -7.06 -8.81
CA LYS A 504 18.28 -7.63 -8.74
C LYS A 504 18.82 -7.54 -7.31
N ALA A 505 18.64 -6.39 -6.65
CA ALA A 505 18.98 -6.24 -5.24
C ALA A 505 18.15 -7.17 -4.34
N GLU A 506 16.86 -7.37 -4.63
CA GLU A 506 16.02 -8.35 -3.92
C GLU A 506 16.53 -9.79 -4.10
N LEU A 507 16.94 -10.15 -5.32
CA LEU A 507 17.48 -11.48 -5.60
C LEU A 507 18.78 -11.73 -4.85
N GLU A 508 19.70 -10.76 -4.88
CA GLU A 508 20.98 -10.83 -4.17
C GLU A 508 20.74 -11.04 -2.66
N ARG A 509 19.83 -10.25 -2.07
CA ARG A 509 19.42 -10.45 -0.67
C ARG A 509 18.84 -11.84 -0.39
N ALA A 510 18.02 -12.37 -1.30
CA ALA A 510 17.41 -13.69 -1.15
C ALA A 510 18.42 -14.84 -1.33
N GLU A 511 19.40 -14.69 -2.22
CA GLU A 511 20.42 -15.71 -2.52
C GLU A 511 21.53 -15.77 -1.48
N ASP A 512 21.94 -14.62 -0.93
CA ASP A 512 22.97 -14.56 0.11
C ASP A 512 22.54 -15.31 1.39
N GLY A 513 21.24 -15.56 1.56
CA GLY A 513 20.69 -16.33 2.67
C GLY A 513 20.98 -15.69 4.03
N GLU A 514 21.55 -14.49 4.04
CA GLU A 514 21.85 -13.72 5.22
C GLU A 514 20.51 -13.25 5.77
N ILE A 515 19.92 -14.09 6.62
CA ILE A 515 18.62 -13.79 7.18
C ILE A 515 18.84 -12.58 8.08
N PRO A 516 18.25 -11.41 7.79
CA PRO A 516 18.60 -10.17 8.48
C PRO A 516 18.36 -10.21 10.00
N TRP A 517 17.71 -11.28 10.49
CA TRP A 517 17.39 -11.42 11.89
C TRP A 517 18.57 -11.86 12.78
N GLU A 518 19.60 -12.52 12.26
CA GLU A 518 20.75 -12.88 13.12
C GLU A 518 21.55 -11.65 13.59
N ARG A 519 21.51 -10.54 12.83
CA ARG A 519 22.09 -9.24 13.23
C ARG A 519 21.22 -8.43 14.22
N HIS A 520 20.07 -8.94 14.66
CA HIS A 520 19.12 -8.20 15.52
C HIS A 520 19.65 -7.80 16.90
N GLN A 521 20.70 -8.43 17.41
CA GLN A 521 21.16 -8.17 18.78
C GLN A 521 21.90 -6.83 18.89
N GLU A 522 22.46 -6.29 17.80
CA GLU A 522 23.31 -5.10 17.88
C GLU A 522 22.52 -3.78 17.98
N GLY A 523 21.20 -3.78 17.73
CA GLY A 523 20.35 -2.59 17.78
C GLY A 523 19.12 -2.77 18.67
N ASP A 524 19.29 -3.28 19.90
CA ASP A 524 18.20 -3.49 20.84
C ASP A 524 18.08 -2.32 21.85
N LEU A 525 16.95 -1.62 21.83
CA LEU A 525 16.63 -0.55 22.78
C LEU A 525 16.29 -1.05 24.18
N GLY A 526 16.37 -2.35 24.43
CA GLY A 526 16.18 -3.02 25.72
C GLY A 526 14.71 -3.24 26.07
N SER A 527 14.45 -4.17 26.98
CA SER A 527 13.09 -4.58 27.39
C SER A 527 12.27 -3.48 28.07
N GLY A 528 12.91 -2.40 28.50
CA GLY A 528 12.23 -1.22 29.03
C GLY A 528 11.74 -0.24 27.96
N TRP A 529 12.13 -0.43 26.69
CA TRP A 529 11.63 0.39 25.59
C TRP A 529 10.17 0.07 25.30
N LYS A 530 9.37 1.12 25.17
CA LYS A 530 7.98 1.03 24.74
C LYS A 530 7.79 2.01 23.59
N PRO A 531 7.42 1.55 22.39
CA PRO A 531 7.08 2.45 21.30
C PRO A 531 5.96 3.39 21.73
N CYS A 532 6.09 4.67 21.41
CA CYS A 532 5.02 5.64 21.57
C CYS A 532 3.80 5.23 20.75
N GLN A 533 2.61 5.58 21.23
CA GLN A 533 1.38 5.39 20.47
C GLN A 533 1.37 6.38 19.28
N LEU A 534 0.73 6.02 18.16
CA LEU A 534 0.58 6.95 17.03
C LEU A 534 -0.19 8.22 17.43
N THR A 535 -1.07 8.14 18.43
CA THR A 535 -1.79 9.29 19.01
C THR A 535 -0.89 10.22 19.84
N GLU A 536 0.25 9.73 20.30
CA GLU A 536 1.26 10.51 21.02
C GLU A 536 2.24 11.20 20.07
N ILE A 537 2.08 11.03 18.75
CA ILE A 537 2.82 11.82 17.78
C ILE A 537 2.51 13.31 18.04
N THR A 538 3.51 14.04 18.54
CA THR A 538 3.36 15.47 18.77
C THR A 538 3.61 16.22 17.45
N ASN A 539 2.91 17.35 17.28
CA ASN A 539 3.23 18.28 16.20
C ASN A 539 4.56 19.02 16.46
N ASP A 540 5.17 18.87 17.65
CA ASP A 540 6.44 19.49 18.00
C ASP A 540 7.61 18.59 17.60
N GLN A 541 8.29 18.97 16.52
CA GLN A 541 9.49 18.27 16.04
C GLN A 541 10.60 18.18 17.10
N ARG A 542 10.63 19.05 18.11
CA ARG A 542 11.68 19.04 19.14
C ARG A 542 11.65 17.79 20.00
N ASP A 543 10.46 17.27 20.31
CA ASP A 543 10.32 16.03 21.10
C ASP A 543 10.90 14.84 20.34
N CYS A 544 10.66 14.79 19.03
CA CYS A 544 11.18 13.76 18.14
C CYS A 544 12.71 13.76 18.13
N ARG A 545 13.34 14.94 17.98
CA ARG A 545 14.81 15.04 17.94
C ARG A 545 15.48 14.62 19.24
N SER A 546 14.88 14.98 20.38
CA SER A 546 15.42 14.57 21.69
C SER A 546 15.42 13.04 21.81
N ARG A 547 14.31 12.39 21.46
CA ARG A 547 14.20 10.92 21.54
C ARG A 547 15.11 10.21 20.54
N VAL A 548 15.25 10.75 19.34
CA VAL A 548 16.18 10.21 18.32
C VAL A 548 17.62 10.26 18.82
N LYS A 549 18.00 11.32 19.53
CA LYS A 549 19.30 11.40 20.18
C LYS A 549 19.44 10.37 21.31
N ASP A 550 18.42 10.19 22.16
CA ASP A 550 18.46 9.16 23.22
C ASP A 550 18.59 7.74 22.64
N ILE A 551 17.91 7.46 21.52
CA ILE A 551 18.05 6.22 20.75
C ILE A 551 19.50 6.10 20.25
N GLN A 552 20.03 7.14 19.61
CA GLN A 552 21.41 7.12 19.08
C GLN A 552 22.44 6.92 20.20
N ASP A 553 22.29 7.58 21.33
CA ASP A 553 23.21 7.45 22.47
C ASP A 553 23.17 6.03 23.05
N LYS A 554 22.02 5.35 22.95
CA LYS A 554 21.82 3.99 23.46
C LYS A 554 22.35 2.89 22.55
N ILE A 555 22.06 2.97 21.25
CA ILE A 555 22.39 1.90 20.30
C ILE A 555 23.43 2.32 19.25
N GLY A 556 23.86 3.58 19.21
CA GLY A 556 24.71 4.11 18.13
C GLY A 556 23.91 4.38 16.85
N GLY A 557 24.58 4.30 15.69
CA GLY A 557 23.97 4.54 14.38
C GLY A 557 24.05 6.00 13.90
N GLU A 558 23.50 6.25 12.72
CA GLU A 558 23.51 7.56 12.08
C GLU A 558 22.13 8.22 12.18
N ILE A 559 22.07 9.45 12.69
CA ILE A 559 20.83 10.25 12.57
C ILE A 559 20.66 10.66 11.12
N LYS A 560 19.51 10.33 10.56
CA LYS A 560 19.11 10.67 9.20
C LYS A 560 17.85 11.52 9.24
N THR A 561 17.66 12.34 8.22
CA THR A 561 16.44 13.15 8.08
C THR A 561 15.62 12.69 6.89
N ILE A 562 14.31 12.68 7.09
CA ILE A 562 13.29 12.49 6.09
C ILE A 562 12.72 13.86 5.78
N LYS A 563 12.72 14.23 4.49
CA LYS A 563 12.30 15.56 4.03
C LYS A 563 11.39 15.43 2.80
N PRO A 564 10.42 16.32 2.58
CA PRO A 564 9.73 16.39 1.29
C PRO A 564 10.75 16.71 0.18
N TYR A 565 10.53 16.19 -1.02
CA TYR A 565 11.34 16.60 -2.17
C TYR A 565 11.15 18.11 -2.44
N PRO A 566 12.24 18.91 -2.58
CA PRO A 566 12.16 20.38 -2.68
C PRO A 566 11.29 20.93 -3.81
N ARG A 567 10.95 20.12 -4.81
CA ARG A 567 10.25 20.54 -6.03
C ARG A 567 8.74 20.33 -6.00
N ILE A 568 8.20 19.71 -4.96
CA ILE A 568 6.80 19.26 -4.90
C ILE A 568 5.88 20.36 -4.33
N GLY A 569 6.41 21.45 -3.77
CA GLY A 569 5.59 22.57 -3.26
C GLY A 569 4.83 22.25 -1.97
N THR A 570 4.80 20.97 -1.55
CA THR A 570 4.45 20.58 -0.18
C THR A 570 5.65 20.76 0.75
N THR A 571 5.38 21.34 1.92
CA THR A 571 6.35 21.40 3.02
C THR A 571 6.12 20.29 4.04
N ALA A 572 5.12 19.43 3.86
CA ALA A 572 4.76 18.38 4.82
C ALA A 572 5.15 16.98 4.31
N LEU A 573 5.51 16.09 5.23
CA LEU A 573 5.88 14.69 4.94
C LEU A 573 4.67 13.80 4.61
N GLY A 574 3.47 14.27 4.91
CA GLY A 574 2.24 13.51 4.75
C GLY A 574 2.00 12.49 5.85
N PRO A 575 0.93 11.68 5.72
CA PRO A 575 0.59 10.70 6.73
C PRO A 575 1.65 9.60 6.92
N PHE A 576 1.99 9.33 8.17
CA PHE A 576 2.77 8.18 8.63
C PHE A 576 1.82 7.20 9.32
N SER A 577 1.69 5.99 8.77
CA SER A 577 0.75 4.98 9.27
C SER A 577 -0.69 5.49 9.37
N GLY A 578 -1.10 6.30 8.39
CA GLY A 578 -2.42 6.95 8.34
C GLY A 578 -2.60 8.14 9.28
N TYR A 579 -1.70 8.38 10.22
CA TYR A 579 -1.70 9.58 11.06
C TYR A 579 -0.99 10.72 10.34
N ASN A 580 -1.60 11.91 10.24
CA ASN A 580 -0.94 13.08 9.64
C ASN A 580 -0.30 13.95 10.74
N PRO A 581 1.04 13.91 10.90
CA PRO A 581 1.72 14.68 11.93
C PRO A 581 1.98 16.13 11.55
N ASN A 582 1.65 16.53 10.31
CA ASN A 582 1.99 17.84 9.74
C ASN A 582 3.48 18.21 9.86
N TRP A 583 4.36 17.21 9.98
CA TRP A 583 5.80 17.43 10.06
C TRP A 583 6.36 17.89 8.72
N SER A 584 7.29 18.84 8.76
CA SER A 584 8.09 19.23 7.59
C SER A 584 9.40 18.47 7.44
N THR A 585 9.89 17.88 8.53
CA THR A 585 11.05 17.00 8.58
C THR A 585 10.87 16.00 9.71
N HIS A 586 11.42 14.80 9.56
CA HIS A 586 11.45 13.78 10.60
C HIS A 586 12.86 13.23 10.73
N GLU A 587 13.39 13.15 11.95
CA GLU A 587 14.71 12.58 12.20
C GLU A 587 14.55 11.16 12.74
N VAL A 588 15.43 10.27 12.31
CA VAL A 588 15.44 8.85 12.69
C VAL A 588 16.87 8.39 12.86
N VAL A 589 17.10 7.37 13.68
CA VAL A 589 18.41 6.68 13.74
C VAL A 589 18.39 5.54 12.75
N VAL A 590 19.40 5.47 11.88
CA VAL A 590 19.60 4.34 10.98
C VAL A 590 20.81 3.54 11.43
N LYS A 591 20.59 2.27 11.69
CA LYS A 591 21.64 1.33 12.12
C LYS A 591 21.36 -0.05 11.53
N ASP A 592 22.38 -0.66 10.92
CA ASP A 592 22.34 -2.04 10.41
C ASP A 592 21.15 -2.35 9.48
N GLY A 593 20.82 -1.43 8.58
CA GLY A 593 19.71 -1.57 7.64
C GLY A 593 18.32 -1.37 8.26
N ARG A 594 18.27 -0.85 9.50
CA ARG A 594 17.04 -0.57 10.24
C ARG A 594 16.90 0.89 10.60
N VAL A 595 15.66 1.32 10.72
CA VAL A 595 15.24 2.63 11.18
C VAL A 595 14.73 2.50 12.60
N TYR A 596 15.17 3.40 13.47
CA TYR A 596 14.76 3.52 14.85
C TYR A 596 14.25 4.93 15.10
N ASP A 597 13.05 5.01 15.63
CA ASP A 597 12.42 6.25 16.08
C ASP A 597 11.50 5.95 17.28
N PRO A 598 10.85 6.97 17.87
CA PRO A 598 9.96 6.79 19.02
C PRO A 598 8.81 5.79 18.81
N TRP A 599 8.41 5.50 17.57
CA TRP A 599 7.26 4.64 17.23
C TRP A 599 7.66 3.26 16.71
N THR A 600 8.94 3.05 16.42
CA THR A 600 9.45 1.72 16.10
C THR A 600 9.56 0.83 17.35
N SER A 601 9.46 -0.49 17.14
CA SER A 601 9.73 -1.49 18.16
C SER A 601 11.12 -1.32 18.76
N ARG A 602 11.41 -1.98 19.90
CA ARG A 602 12.75 -1.98 20.49
C ARG A 602 13.86 -2.50 19.56
N HIS A 603 13.49 -3.21 18.49
CA HIS A 603 14.39 -3.77 17.47
C HIS A 603 14.40 -2.97 16.16
N GLY A 604 13.80 -1.78 16.16
CA GLY A 604 13.66 -0.94 14.98
C GLY A 604 12.78 -1.60 13.90
N GLU A 605 12.80 -1.02 12.71
CA GLU A 605 12.09 -1.52 11.53
C GLU A 605 13.04 -1.60 10.34
N LEU A 606 12.85 -2.55 9.43
CA LEU A 606 13.63 -2.57 8.19
C LEU A 606 13.39 -1.26 7.41
N ILE A 607 14.43 -0.72 6.76
CA ILE A 607 14.33 0.52 5.97
C ILE A 607 13.15 0.49 4.99
N ASP A 608 12.99 -0.61 4.25
CA ASP A 608 11.92 -0.76 3.27
C ASP A 608 10.53 -0.76 3.95
N THR A 609 10.39 -1.48 5.07
CA THR A 609 9.17 -1.50 5.89
C THR A 609 8.83 -0.10 6.41
N TYR A 610 9.82 0.60 6.96
CA TYR A 610 9.64 1.94 7.49
C TYR A 610 9.23 2.94 6.40
N LYS A 611 9.83 2.85 5.21
CA LYS A 611 9.47 3.67 4.04
C LYS A 611 8.01 3.43 3.65
N GLN A 612 7.53 2.18 3.67
CA GLN A 612 6.15 1.82 3.32
C GLN A 612 5.09 2.39 4.26
N ARG A 613 5.47 2.83 5.47
CA ARG A 613 4.54 3.49 6.40
C ARG A 613 4.15 4.90 5.98
N TRP A 614 4.92 5.54 5.11
CA TRP A 614 4.62 6.88 4.62
C TRP A 614 3.67 6.80 3.42
N ALA A 615 2.49 7.44 3.53
CA ALA A 615 1.55 7.52 2.42
C ALA A 615 2.18 8.18 1.17
N TRP A 616 3.13 9.09 1.39
CA TRP A 616 3.83 9.80 0.33
C TRP A 616 5.29 9.37 0.19
N ALA A 617 5.66 8.13 0.55
CA ALA A 617 7.04 7.66 0.54
C ALA A 617 7.83 8.06 -0.73
N SER A 618 7.22 7.91 -1.91
CA SER A 618 7.83 8.28 -3.20
C SER A 618 8.10 9.79 -3.39
N MET A 619 7.47 10.65 -2.59
CA MET A 619 7.66 12.11 -2.54
C MET A 619 8.62 12.55 -1.44
N LEU A 620 9.09 11.62 -0.62
CA LEU A 620 10.03 11.89 0.45
C LEU A 620 11.44 11.53 0.02
N ARG A 621 12.38 12.35 0.47
CA ARG A 621 13.79 12.04 0.45
C ARG A 621 14.17 11.49 1.82
N PHE A 622 14.45 10.20 1.85
CA PHE A 622 15.09 9.55 2.98
C PHE A 622 16.60 9.73 2.78
N ASP A 623 17.28 10.43 3.68
CA ASP A 623 18.73 10.65 3.58
C ASP A 623 19.56 9.34 3.85
N PHE A 624 18.98 8.15 3.58
CA PHE A 624 19.52 6.79 3.79
C PHE A 624 19.03 5.73 2.80
#